data_AF-A0A962DZ10-F1
#
_entry.id   AF-A0A962DZ10-F1
#
_cell.length_a   1.000
_cell.length_b   1.000
_cell.length_c   1.000
_cell.angle_alpha   90.00
_cell.angle_beta   90.00
_cell.angle_gamma   90.00
#
_symmetry.space_group_name_H-M   'P 1'
#
loop_
_entity.id
_entity.type
_entity.pdbx_description
1 polymer ?
#
loop_
_entity_poly.entity_id
_entity_poly.type
_entity_poly.pdbx_seq_one_letter_code
_entity_poly.pdbx_strand_id
1 'polypeptide(L)'
;IGSLAAGATAPLLGRNPAGDWYKIQYYNAEAWVFAGLVDASGDTSNLPVDAGPPTPAPTLPPPTAVPATAVPQSSANLVAGNWRFDPPGDPSCNQTFNIFVDVANLGSTATTSSGSIDIRDYRVSDGQALGSTIGGFPIVQPGQTLNIGPIPFTVSTYYGEQHRIVITINPNGTVPETTTGDNVKEIVYTLQKGSCP
;
A
#
# COMPACT_ATOMS: atom_id res chain seq x y z
N ILE A 1 -15.14 -42.93 -7.53
CA ILE A 1 -15.41 -43.69 -8.77
C ILE A 1 -16.45 -42.87 -9.53
N GLY A 2 -16.13 -42.41 -10.74
CA GLY A 2 -16.73 -41.20 -11.31
C GLY A 2 -17.61 -41.36 -12.56
N SER A 3 -17.84 -42.58 -13.07
CA SER A 3 -18.82 -42.84 -14.14
C SER A 3 -18.98 -44.34 -14.40
N LEU A 4 -20.20 -44.77 -14.76
CA LEU A 4 -20.50 -46.08 -15.34
C LEU A 4 -20.91 -45.84 -16.81
N ALA A 5 -20.31 -46.56 -17.75
CA ALA A 5 -20.64 -46.39 -19.16
C ALA A 5 -22.07 -46.85 -19.46
N ALA A 6 -22.76 -46.16 -20.36
CA ALA A 6 -24.09 -46.56 -20.81
C ALA A 6 -24.06 -47.99 -21.40
N GLY A 7 -24.99 -48.84 -20.96
CA GLY A 7 -25.06 -50.26 -21.37
C GLY A 7 -24.12 -51.20 -20.62
N ALA A 8 -23.29 -50.72 -19.69
CA ALA A 8 -22.50 -51.59 -18.83
C ALA A 8 -23.38 -52.30 -17.79
N THR A 9 -23.05 -53.57 -17.50
CA THR A 9 -23.73 -54.38 -16.47
C THR A 9 -22.82 -54.60 -15.27
N ALA A 10 -23.35 -54.45 -14.06
CA ALA A 10 -22.62 -54.69 -12.81
C ALA A 10 -23.50 -55.44 -11.79
N PRO A 11 -22.95 -56.37 -10.99
CA PRO A 11 -23.68 -57.03 -9.92
C PRO A 11 -24.15 -56.03 -8.85
N LEU A 12 -25.41 -56.15 -8.42
CA LEU A 12 -25.93 -55.42 -7.27
C LEU A 12 -25.52 -56.13 -5.98
N LEU A 13 -24.93 -55.38 -5.06
CA LEU A 13 -24.47 -55.85 -3.75
C LEU A 13 -25.38 -55.39 -2.61
N GLY A 14 -26.12 -54.28 -2.80
CA GLY A 14 -26.95 -53.69 -1.77
C GLY A 14 -27.73 -52.47 -2.27
N ARG A 15 -28.54 -51.89 -1.38
CA ARG A 15 -29.28 -50.63 -1.62
C ARG A 15 -29.22 -49.72 -0.40
N ASN A 16 -29.45 -48.43 -0.59
CA ASN A 16 -29.65 -47.53 0.54
C ASN A 16 -31.08 -47.68 1.14
N PRO A 17 -31.35 -47.19 2.36
CA PRO A 17 -32.66 -47.38 3.01
C PRO A 17 -33.82 -46.73 2.24
N ALA A 18 -33.54 -45.64 1.51
CA ALA A 18 -34.53 -44.94 0.70
C ALA A 18 -34.81 -45.60 -0.67
N GLY A 19 -33.95 -46.54 -1.11
CA GLY A 19 -34.05 -47.19 -2.42
C GLY A 19 -33.53 -46.36 -3.61
N ASP A 20 -33.09 -45.13 -3.39
CA ASP A 20 -32.60 -44.23 -4.43
C ASP A 20 -31.20 -44.58 -4.96
N TRP A 21 -30.46 -45.43 -4.25
CA TRP A 21 -29.09 -45.80 -4.62
C TRP A 21 -28.87 -47.31 -4.51
N TYR A 22 -28.19 -47.87 -5.52
CA TYR A 22 -27.68 -49.23 -5.49
C TYR A 22 -26.18 -49.26 -5.28
N LYS A 23 -25.72 -50.21 -4.47
CA LYS A 23 -24.32 -50.54 -4.31
C LYS A 23 -23.97 -51.60 -5.35
N ILE A 24 -22.96 -51.35 -6.16
CA ILE A 24 -22.53 -52.24 -7.24
C ILE A 24 -21.09 -52.67 -7.07
N GLN A 25 -20.77 -53.87 -7.55
CA GLN A 25 -19.39 -54.29 -7.77
C GLN A 25 -18.90 -53.71 -9.10
N TYR A 26 -17.95 -52.78 -9.06
CA TYR A 26 -17.30 -52.22 -10.23
C TYR A 26 -15.81 -52.59 -10.24
N TYR A 27 -15.45 -53.54 -11.11
CA TYR A 27 -14.13 -54.19 -11.12
C TYR A 27 -13.74 -54.72 -9.72
N ASN A 28 -12.68 -54.20 -9.11
CA ASN A 28 -12.16 -54.58 -7.80
C ASN A 28 -12.63 -53.63 -6.67
N ALA A 29 -13.66 -52.82 -6.91
CA ALA A 29 -14.17 -51.85 -5.94
C ALA A 29 -15.70 -51.85 -5.87
N GLU A 30 -16.22 -51.41 -4.73
CA GLU A 30 -17.65 -51.14 -4.55
C GLU A 30 -17.95 -49.67 -4.87
N ALA A 31 -19.06 -49.41 -5.53
CA ALA A 31 -19.49 -48.05 -5.87
C ALA A 31 -21.01 -47.89 -5.69
N TRP A 32 -21.45 -46.64 -5.53
CA TRP A 32 -22.87 -46.30 -5.49
C TRP A 32 -23.30 -45.73 -6.85
N VAL A 33 -24.41 -46.24 -7.37
CA VAL A 33 -25.07 -45.74 -8.58
C VAL A 33 -26.50 -45.34 -8.25
N PHE A 34 -26.96 -44.24 -8.82
CA PHE A 34 -28.31 -43.75 -8.61
C PHE A 34 -29.31 -44.65 -9.32
N ALA A 35 -30.31 -45.16 -8.60
CA ALA A 35 -31.27 -46.15 -9.09
C ALA A 35 -32.07 -45.63 -10.29
N GLY A 36 -32.39 -44.34 -10.32
CA GLY A 36 -33.13 -43.73 -11.44
C GLY A 36 -32.37 -43.65 -12.77
N LEU A 37 -31.09 -44.03 -12.82
CA LEU A 37 -30.28 -44.04 -14.04
C LEU A 37 -29.94 -45.45 -14.54
N VAL A 38 -30.44 -46.50 -13.88
CA VAL A 38 -30.12 -47.90 -14.19
C VAL A 38 -31.38 -48.76 -14.27
N ASP A 39 -31.32 -49.82 -15.07
CA ASP A 39 -32.33 -50.87 -15.10
C ASP A 39 -31.82 -52.06 -14.26
N ALA A 40 -32.62 -52.49 -13.27
CA ALA A 40 -32.26 -53.58 -12.39
C ALA A 40 -32.99 -54.86 -12.80
N SER A 41 -32.23 -55.92 -13.11
CA SER A 41 -32.79 -57.24 -13.40
C SER A 41 -32.73 -58.14 -12.16
N GLY A 42 -33.87 -58.73 -11.78
CA GLY A 42 -34.03 -59.60 -10.60
C GLY A 42 -34.79 -58.96 -9.44
N ASP A 43 -34.85 -59.65 -8.30
CA ASP A 43 -35.54 -59.16 -7.10
C ASP A 43 -34.62 -58.26 -6.26
N THR A 44 -34.77 -56.95 -6.41
CA THR A 44 -34.03 -55.94 -5.66
C THR A 44 -34.54 -55.75 -4.23
N SER A 45 -35.66 -56.38 -3.86
CA SER A 45 -36.26 -56.27 -2.53
C SER A 45 -35.46 -56.99 -1.45
N ASN A 46 -34.72 -58.03 -1.85
CA ASN A 46 -33.91 -58.89 -0.98
C ASN A 46 -32.44 -58.43 -0.85
N LEU A 47 -32.06 -57.30 -1.45
CA LEU A 47 -30.71 -56.77 -1.33
C LEU A 47 -30.41 -56.26 0.10
N PRO A 48 -29.20 -56.50 0.63
CA PRO A 48 -28.74 -55.90 1.88
C PRO A 48 -28.90 -54.37 1.87
N VAL A 49 -29.33 -53.81 3.00
CA VAL A 49 -29.47 -52.36 3.17
C VAL A 49 -28.19 -51.81 3.81
N ASP A 50 -27.53 -50.89 3.10
CA ASP A 50 -26.31 -50.19 3.54
C ASP A 50 -26.60 -48.69 3.66
N ALA A 51 -25.78 -47.91 4.37
CA ALA A 51 -26.10 -46.52 4.73
C ALA A 51 -26.23 -45.54 3.54
N GLY A 52 -25.87 -45.98 2.32
CA GLY A 52 -25.85 -45.15 1.11
C GLY A 52 -24.48 -44.49 0.86
N PRO A 53 -24.33 -43.75 -0.24
CA PRO A 53 -23.12 -42.97 -0.47
C PRO A 53 -22.93 -41.91 0.62
N PRO A 54 -21.68 -41.57 0.98
CA PRO A 54 -21.43 -40.50 1.93
C PRO A 54 -22.05 -39.19 1.41
N THR A 55 -22.84 -38.54 2.25
CA THR A 55 -23.41 -37.23 1.93
C THR A 55 -22.27 -36.21 1.75
N PRO A 56 -22.33 -35.32 0.75
CA PRO A 56 -21.33 -34.26 0.61
C PRO A 56 -21.21 -33.48 1.92
N ALA A 57 -19.98 -33.31 2.42
CA ALA A 57 -19.74 -32.45 3.57
C ALA A 57 -20.17 -31.01 3.23
N PRO A 58 -20.78 -30.27 4.17
CA PRO A 58 -21.13 -28.87 3.94
C PRO A 58 -19.87 -28.06 3.59
N THR A 59 -19.89 -27.36 2.48
CA THR A 59 -18.82 -26.42 2.09
C THR A 59 -18.79 -25.26 3.07
N LEU A 60 -17.64 -24.99 3.69
CA LEU A 60 -17.43 -23.83 4.55
C LEU A 60 -17.73 -22.52 3.78
N PRO A 61 -18.35 -21.50 4.41
CA PRO A 61 -18.54 -20.22 3.77
C PRO A 61 -17.19 -19.58 3.41
N PRO A 62 -17.10 -18.79 2.32
CA PRO A 62 -15.91 -18.02 2.01
C PRO A 62 -15.52 -17.12 3.20
N PRO A 63 -14.23 -16.90 3.47
CA PRO A 63 -13.83 -15.95 4.49
C PRO A 63 -14.37 -14.56 4.13
N THR A 64 -15.07 -13.93 5.08
CA THR A 64 -15.53 -12.55 4.96
C THR A 64 -14.31 -11.66 4.74
N ALA A 65 -14.31 -10.85 3.67
CA ALA A 65 -13.25 -9.87 3.46
C ALA A 65 -13.18 -8.93 4.67
N VAL A 66 -11.99 -8.78 5.25
CA VAL A 66 -11.76 -7.80 6.31
C VAL A 66 -11.95 -6.40 5.71
N PRO A 67 -12.77 -5.53 6.31
CA PRO A 67 -12.90 -4.15 5.85
C PRO A 67 -11.53 -3.48 5.82
N ALA A 68 -11.15 -2.87 4.70
CA ALA A 68 -9.95 -2.06 4.65
C ALA A 68 -10.05 -0.96 5.73
N THR A 69 -9.01 -0.82 6.56
CA THR A 69 -8.92 0.27 7.52
C THR A 69 -8.93 1.59 6.75
N ALA A 70 -9.91 2.44 7.02
CA ALA A 70 -9.98 3.76 6.39
C ALA A 70 -8.70 4.55 6.74
N VAL A 71 -8.00 5.04 5.73
CA VAL A 71 -6.89 5.99 5.92
C VAL A 71 -7.48 7.26 6.54
N PRO A 72 -6.86 7.88 7.55
CA PRO A 72 -7.34 9.13 8.13
C PRO A 72 -7.47 10.19 7.03
N GLN A 73 -8.70 10.59 6.71
CA GLN A 73 -8.95 11.63 5.71
C GLN A 73 -8.72 12.99 6.39
N SER A 74 -7.59 13.63 6.11
CA SER A 74 -7.32 15.02 6.52
C SER A 74 -7.66 15.97 5.37
N SER A 75 -8.22 17.13 5.69
CA SER A 75 -8.35 18.24 4.75
C SER A 75 -7.29 19.33 4.99
N ALA A 76 -6.13 18.95 5.54
CA ALA A 76 -4.96 19.82 5.63
C ALA A 76 -4.40 20.13 4.24
N ASN A 77 -3.73 21.27 4.11
CA ASN A 77 -2.99 21.65 2.90
C ASN A 77 -1.69 22.35 3.28
N LEU A 78 -0.55 21.67 3.20
CA LEU A 78 0.74 22.25 3.56
C LEU A 78 1.34 22.98 2.37
N VAL A 79 1.66 24.25 2.59
CA VAL A 79 2.24 25.13 1.57
C VAL A 79 3.60 25.61 2.02
N ALA A 80 4.58 25.51 1.11
CA ALA A 80 5.91 26.07 1.32
C ALA A 80 5.89 27.59 1.09
N GLY A 81 5.97 28.35 2.17
CA GLY A 81 5.80 29.80 2.18
C GLY A 81 7.09 30.58 1.92
N ASN A 82 7.29 31.65 2.70
CA ASN A 82 8.52 32.42 2.65
C ASN A 82 9.70 31.61 3.20
N TRP A 83 10.89 32.01 2.82
CA TRP A 83 12.12 31.38 3.29
C TRP A 83 13.20 32.44 3.47
N ARG A 84 14.23 32.11 4.24
CA ARG A 84 15.45 32.91 4.34
C ARG A 84 16.65 32.06 4.69
N PHE A 85 17.82 32.54 4.28
CA PHE A 85 19.08 32.12 4.88
C PHE A 85 19.37 32.95 6.14
N ASP A 86 20.10 32.33 7.04
CA ASP A 86 20.72 32.97 8.19
C ASP A 86 22.18 32.51 8.29
N PRO A 87 23.17 33.40 8.13
CA PRO A 87 23.02 34.84 7.87
C PRO A 87 22.36 35.13 6.50
N PRO A 88 21.71 36.31 6.34
CA PRO A 88 21.10 36.68 5.07
C PRO A 88 22.16 36.93 3.98
N GLY A 89 21.81 36.62 2.73
CA GLY A 89 22.70 36.69 1.57
C GLY A 89 23.07 35.30 1.05
N ASP A 90 23.94 35.28 0.05
CA ASP A 90 24.38 34.03 -0.58
C ASP A 90 25.31 33.23 0.36
N PRO A 91 25.04 31.93 0.58
CA PRO A 91 25.88 31.06 1.41
C PRO A 91 27.35 31.01 0.98
N SER A 92 28.23 30.79 1.96
CA SER A 92 29.67 30.63 1.76
C SER A 92 30.08 29.16 1.75
N CYS A 93 30.88 28.78 0.75
CA CYS A 93 31.36 27.41 0.57
C CYS A 93 32.15 26.92 1.79
N ASN A 94 31.89 25.68 2.19
CA ASN A 94 32.46 25.02 3.36
C ASN A 94 32.21 25.78 4.68
N GLN A 95 31.09 26.49 4.77
CA GLN A 95 30.59 27.11 6.00
C GLN A 95 29.13 26.70 6.22
N THR A 96 28.77 26.44 7.48
CA THR A 96 27.38 26.14 7.83
C THR A 96 26.56 27.42 7.82
N PHE A 97 25.43 27.36 7.11
CA PHE A 97 24.38 28.37 7.15
C PHE A 97 23.07 27.71 7.58
N ASN A 98 22.15 28.50 8.10
CA ASN A 98 20.85 28.01 8.52
C ASN A 98 19.79 28.39 7.49
N ILE A 99 18.85 27.48 7.25
CA ILE A 99 17.66 27.73 6.44
C ILE A 99 16.47 27.85 7.38
N PHE A 100 15.64 28.84 7.11
CA PHE A 100 14.31 28.95 7.68
C PHE A 100 13.27 28.93 6.55
N VAL A 101 12.17 28.22 6.76
CA VAL A 101 11.06 28.14 5.80
C VAL A 101 9.72 28.19 6.53
N ASP A 102 8.77 28.91 5.97
CA ASP A 102 7.40 28.94 6.45
C ASP A 102 6.67 27.68 5.99
N VAL A 103 6.08 26.97 6.95
CA VAL A 103 5.14 25.87 6.71
C VAL A 103 3.75 26.40 7.06
N ALA A 104 2.93 26.64 6.04
CA ALA A 104 1.56 27.10 6.21
C ALA A 104 0.58 25.94 6.03
N ASN A 105 -0.45 25.83 6.87
CA ASN A 105 -1.58 24.95 6.61
C ASN A 105 -2.76 25.79 6.10
N LEU A 106 -2.99 25.79 4.80
CA LEU A 106 -4.12 26.49 4.16
C LEU A 106 -5.38 25.64 4.06
N GLY A 107 -5.35 24.42 4.62
CA GLY A 107 -6.48 23.52 4.69
C GLY A 107 -7.46 23.87 5.81
N SER A 108 -8.51 23.07 5.94
CA SER A 108 -9.59 23.29 6.92
C SER A 108 -9.46 22.43 8.18
N THR A 109 -8.52 21.49 8.23
CA THR A 109 -8.22 20.68 9.42
C THR A 109 -6.74 20.78 9.79
N ALA A 110 -6.42 20.59 11.07
CA ALA A 110 -5.04 20.44 11.50
C ALA A 110 -4.37 19.25 10.80
N THR A 111 -3.05 19.28 10.67
CA THR A 111 -2.32 18.08 10.24
C THR A 111 -2.53 16.95 11.26
N THR A 112 -2.67 15.71 10.78
CA THR A 112 -2.91 14.54 11.65
C THR A 112 -1.64 14.08 12.38
N SER A 113 -0.48 14.56 11.94
CA SER A 113 0.82 14.28 12.53
C SER A 113 1.80 15.43 12.28
N SER A 114 2.93 15.41 12.98
CA SER A 114 4.15 16.13 12.59
C SER A 114 4.74 15.53 11.32
N GLY A 115 5.47 16.33 10.55
CA GLY A 115 6.13 15.86 9.33
C GLY A 115 7.59 16.30 9.21
N SER A 116 8.20 15.93 8.08
CA SER A 116 9.58 16.25 7.74
C SER A 116 9.68 17.25 6.59
N ILE A 117 10.82 17.90 6.49
CA ILE A 117 11.20 18.78 5.38
C ILE A 117 12.50 18.21 4.81
N ASP A 118 12.50 17.82 3.53
CA ASP A 118 13.74 17.50 2.80
C ASP A 118 14.26 18.78 2.15
N ILE A 119 15.55 19.04 2.31
CA ILE A 119 16.23 20.14 1.64
C ILE A 119 17.38 19.53 0.84
N ARG A 120 17.40 19.77 -0.46
CA ARG A 120 18.44 19.26 -1.35
C ARG A 120 19.02 20.35 -2.21
N ASP A 121 20.34 20.39 -2.29
CA ASP A 121 21.08 21.29 -3.16
C ASP A 121 21.45 20.60 -4.47
N TYR A 122 21.30 21.34 -5.57
CA TYR A 122 21.65 20.92 -6.91
C TYR A 122 22.50 21.99 -7.59
N ARG A 123 23.52 21.56 -8.33
CA ARG A 123 24.23 22.43 -9.25
C ARG A 123 23.32 22.77 -10.43
N VAL A 124 23.19 24.06 -10.78
CA VAL A 124 22.25 24.49 -11.83
C VAL A 124 22.70 24.05 -13.22
N SER A 125 24.01 23.97 -13.48
CA SER A 125 24.55 23.70 -14.82
C SER A 125 24.26 22.29 -15.33
N ASP A 126 24.22 21.30 -14.46
CA ASP A 126 24.11 19.87 -14.82
C ASP A 126 23.07 19.11 -13.99
N GLY A 127 22.46 19.74 -12.99
CA GLY A 127 21.50 19.10 -12.10
C GLY A 127 22.13 18.12 -11.11
N GLN A 128 23.45 18.13 -10.92
CA GLN A 128 24.12 17.25 -9.96
C GLN A 128 23.65 17.58 -8.54
N ALA A 129 23.15 16.58 -7.80
CA ALA A 129 22.86 16.73 -6.37
C ALA A 129 24.17 16.86 -5.57
N LEU A 130 24.28 17.91 -4.76
CA LEU A 130 25.52 18.26 -4.04
C LEU A 130 25.44 17.98 -2.54
N GLY A 131 24.22 17.95 -1.98
CA GLY A 131 24.01 17.65 -0.58
C GLY A 131 22.54 17.70 -0.19
N SER A 132 22.23 17.20 1.00
CA SER A 132 20.89 17.30 1.58
C SER A 132 20.93 17.42 3.09
N THR A 133 19.89 18.03 3.66
CA THR A 133 19.64 18.10 5.10
C THR A 133 18.14 17.91 5.35
N ILE A 134 17.76 17.60 6.60
CA ILE A 134 16.37 17.32 6.98
C ILE A 134 15.96 18.24 8.13
N GLY A 135 14.81 18.87 7.99
CA GLY A 135 14.08 19.54 9.06
C GLY A 135 12.82 18.77 9.47
N GLY A 136 12.18 19.22 10.55
CA GLY A 136 10.90 18.71 11.00
C GLY A 136 9.95 19.85 11.35
N PHE A 137 8.65 19.62 11.22
CA PHE A 137 7.61 20.55 11.64
C PHE A 137 6.58 19.84 12.53
N PRO A 138 6.05 20.52 13.56
CA PRO A 138 5.05 19.95 14.46
C PRO A 138 3.66 19.89 13.79
N ILE A 139 2.62 19.56 14.55
CA ILE A 139 1.24 19.70 14.05
C ILE A 139 0.97 21.17 13.70
N VAL A 140 0.41 21.41 12.51
CA VAL A 140 0.07 22.77 12.01
C VAL A 140 -1.45 22.93 11.97
N GLN A 141 -1.96 23.91 12.69
CA GLN A 141 -3.40 24.20 12.78
C GLN A 141 -3.94 24.82 11.47
N PRO A 142 -5.25 24.72 11.18
CA PRO A 142 -5.86 25.40 10.03
C PRO A 142 -5.56 26.90 10.03
N GLY A 143 -5.12 27.44 8.90
CA GLY A 143 -4.77 28.85 8.74
C GLY A 143 -3.48 29.28 9.45
N GLN A 144 -2.78 28.37 10.14
CA GLN A 144 -1.53 28.68 10.83
C GLN A 144 -0.36 28.65 9.86
N THR A 145 0.59 29.56 10.06
CA THR A 145 1.92 29.53 9.44
C THR A 145 2.97 29.46 10.53
N LEU A 146 3.89 28.50 10.42
CA LEU A 146 5.03 28.33 11.32
C LEU A 146 6.32 28.61 10.58
N ASN A 147 7.19 29.47 11.13
CA ASN A 147 8.55 29.64 10.60
C ASN A 147 9.46 28.55 11.19
N ILE A 148 9.82 27.56 10.38
CA ILE A 148 10.61 26.40 10.78
C ILE A 148 12.09 26.66 10.56
N GLY A 149 12.90 26.39 11.59
CA GLY A 149 14.35 26.47 11.58
C GLY A 149 14.89 26.72 13.01
N PRO A 150 16.21 26.85 13.19
CA PRO A 150 17.23 26.79 12.15
C PRO A 150 17.43 25.36 11.64
N ILE A 151 17.47 25.18 10.31
CA ILE A 151 17.88 23.92 9.67
C ILE A 151 19.32 24.11 9.16
N PRO A 152 20.34 23.55 9.82
CA PRO A 152 21.73 23.74 9.42
C PRO A 152 22.05 22.99 8.13
N PHE A 153 22.82 23.63 7.26
CA PHE A 153 23.29 23.06 6.01
C PHE A 153 24.67 23.58 5.62
N THR A 154 25.45 22.75 4.93
CA THR A 154 26.79 23.10 4.43
C THR A 154 26.97 22.55 3.03
N VAL A 155 27.38 23.42 2.12
CA VAL A 155 27.76 23.06 0.74
C VAL A 155 29.24 23.37 0.56
N SER A 156 30.01 22.40 0.07
CA SER A 156 31.48 22.42 0.11
C SER A 156 32.16 22.33 -1.26
N THR A 157 31.39 22.41 -2.35
CA THR A 157 31.89 22.27 -3.72
C THR A 157 31.24 23.28 -4.65
N TYR A 158 31.90 23.58 -5.77
CA TYR A 158 31.39 24.43 -6.87
C TYR A 158 31.11 25.89 -6.50
N TYR A 159 31.97 26.50 -5.68
CA TYR A 159 31.88 27.95 -5.43
C TYR A 159 32.03 28.77 -6.72
N GLY A 160 31.37 29.92 -6.76
CA GLY A 160 31.30 30.81 -7.94
C GLY A 160 30.25 30.38 -8.95
N GLU A 161 29.57 29.26 -8.74
CA GLU A 161 28.51 28.76 -9.62
C GLU A 161 27.11 28.97 -9.03
N GLN A 162 26.09 28.84 -9.88
CA GLN A 162 24.70 28.85 -9.45
C GLN A 162 24.28 27.49 -8.92
N HIS A 163 23.62 27.53 -7.78
CA HIS A 163 23.04 26.40 -7.07
C HIS A 163 21.53 26.59 -6.97
N ARG A 164 20.81 25.48 -6.87
CA ARG A 164 19.37 25.43 -6.64
C ARG A 164 19.08 24.53 -5.45
N ILE A 165 18.62 25.14 -4.37
CA ILE A 165 18.01 24.41 -3.27
C ILE A 165 16.55 24.13 -3.60
N VAL A 166 16.15 22.88 -3.42
CA VAL A 166 14.74 22.44 -3.42
C VAL A 166 14.39 22.08 -1.99
N ILE A 167 13.43 22.80 -1.43
CA ILE A 167 12.80 22.50 -0.14
C ILE A 167 11.49 21.77 -0.44
N THR A 168 11.31 20.59 0.13
CA THR A 168 10.08 19.80 0.01
C THR A 168 9.54 19.51 1.40
N ILE A 169 8.42 20.12 1.74
CA ILE A 169 7.65 19.81 2.94
C ILE A 169 6.91 18.50 2.69
N ASN A 170 6.87 17.62 3.70
CA ASN A 170 6.16 16.35 3.64
C ASN A 170 6.54 15.47 2.42
N PRO A 171 7.84 15.25 2.15
CA PRO A 171 8.32 14.60 0.92
C PRO A 171 7.82 13.16 0.74
N ASN A 172 7.45 12.48 1.83
CA ASN A 172 6.95 11.11 1.83
C ASN A 172 5.42 11.01 1.86
N GLY A 173 4.70 12.15 1.86
CA GLY A 173 3.24 12.17 1.96
C GLY A 173 2.70 11.61 3.29
N THR A 174 3.49 11.63 4.36
CA THR A 174 3.10 11.10 5.68
C THR A 174 1.93 11.86 6.28
N VAL A 175 1.86 13.17 6.03
CA VAL A 175 0.68 13.99 6.32
C VAL A 175 -0.23 13.94 5.09
N PRO A 176 -1.48 13.44 5.19
CA PRO A 176 -2.42 13.50 4.07
C PRO A 176 -2.81 14.96 3.76
N GLU A 177 -2.86 15.32 2.48
CA GLU A 177 -3.13 16.69 2.01
C GLU A 177 -4.22 16.70 0.93
N THR A 178 -4.93 17.82 0.78
CA THR A 178 -5.95 18.00 -0.28
C THR A 178 -5.38 18.48 -1.60
N THR A 179 -4.23 19.16 -1.54
CA THR A 179 -3.51 19.68 -2.70
C THR A 179 -2.14 19.05 -2.73
N THR A 180 -1.58 18.87 -3.92
CA THR A 180 -0.24 18.28 -4.10
C THR A 180 0.60 19.23 -4.95
N GLY A 181 1.86 19.43 -4.56
CA GLY A 181 2.85 20.20 -5.31
C GLY A 181 3.07 21.64 -4.86
N ASP A 182 2.22 22.18 -3.97
CA ASP A 182 2.42 23.48 -3.31
C ASP A 182 3.28 23.38 -2.03
N ASN A 183 3.70 22.16 -1.68
CA ASN A 183 4.63 21.85 -0.60
C ASN A 183 6.12 21.95 -1.02
N VAL A 184 6.41 22.46 -2.23
CA VAL A 184 7.77 22.61 -2.77
C VAL A 184 8.15 24.08 -2.93
N LYS A 185 9.38 24.43 -2.54
CA LYS A 185 10.00 25.73 -2.81
C LYS A 185 11.36 25.55 -3.47
N GLU A 186 11.60 26.29 -4.54
CA GLU A 186 12.91 26.36 -5.17
C GLU A 186 13.59 27.70 -4.89
N ILE A 187 14.90 27.64 -4.67
CA ILE A 187 15.74 28.77 -4.31
C ILE A 187 17.00 28.70 -5.15
N VAL A 188 17.29 29.75 -5.90
CA VAL A 188 18.55 29.87 -6.65
C VAL A 188 19.47 30.84 -5.93
N TYR A 189 20.73 30.46 -5.75
CA TYR A 189 21.78 31.30 -5.13
C TYR A 189 23.13 31.05 -5.81
N THR A 190 24.09 31.96 -5.63
CA THR A 190 25.47 31.74 -6.07
C THR A 190 26.34 31.39 -4.87
N LEU A 191 26.96 30.21 -4.85
CA LEU A 191 27.78 29.81 -3.70
C LEU A 191 29.05 30.67 -3.64
N GLN A 192 29.25 31.41 -2.56
CA GLN A 192 30.42 32.28 -2.39
C GLN A 192 31.67 31.45 -2.05
N LYS A 193 32.87 31.95 -2.34
CA LYS A 193 34.14 31.20 -2.13
C LYS A 193 34.31 30.65 -0.71
N GLY A 194 33.92 31.40 0.32
CA GLY A 194 33.99 30.97 1.71
C GLY A 194 35.36 30.40 2.10
N SER A 195 35.34 29.20 2.69
CA SER A 195 36.50 28.43 3.14
C SER A 195 36.87 27.28 2.21
N CYS A 196 36.41 27.31 0.94
CA CYS A 196 36.81 26.35 -0.08
C CYS A 196 38.18 26.72 -0.68
N PRO A 197 38.97 25.71 -1.10
CA PRO A 197 40.32 25.91 -1.64
C PRO A 197 40.36 26.82 -2.89
#